data_AF-A0A421K823-F1
#
_entry.id   AF-A0A421K823-F1
#
_cell.length_a   1.000
_cell.length_b   1.000
_cell.length_c   1.000
_cell.angle_alpha   90.00
_cell.angle_beta   90.00
_cell.angle_gamma   90.00
#
_symmetry.space_group_name_H-M   'P 1'
#
loop_
_entity.id
_entity.type
_entity.pdbx_description
1 polymer ?
#
loop_
_entity_poly.entity_id
_entity_poly.type
_entity_poly.pdbx_seq_one_letter_code
_entity_poly.pdbx_strand_id
1 'polypeptide(L)'
;MSKVIDLGCSVSDIHRRYAEIHGALFGITSYRLILFSLKGKTDSLYSDYEERLNTLQNELKGLLEQINRVEEDDLPLRNAAGLHQTLIDYTETLNQAISQLRSICGCLKRDEADYRSTNEGGQSKFNQDKVDYDYTIRELERIGTKLNKLFSSY
;
A
#
# COMPACT_ATOMS: atom_id res chain seq x y z
N MET A 1 -23.90 5.69 -12.54
CA MET A 1 -23.08 5.46 -11.33
C MET A 1 -22.29 6.74 -11.09
N SER A 2 -22.14 7.17 -9.83
CA SER A 2 -21.36 8.37 -9.52
C SER A 2 -19.89 8.10 -9.81
N LYS A 3 -19.22 9.00 -10.53
CA LYS A 3 -17.79 8.93 -10.91
C LYS A 3 -16.88 8.64 -9.72
N VAL A 4 -17.27 9.07 -8.51
CA VAL A 4 -16.53 8.81 -7.26
C VAL A 4 -16.61 7.35 -6.83
N ILE A 5 -17.72 6.65 -7.09
CA ILE A 5 -17.86 5.22 -6.80
C ILE A 5 -16.92 4.42 -7.71
N ASP A 6 -16.86 4.75 -9.00
CA ASP A 6 -15.99 4.07 -9.96
C ASP A 6 -14.50 4.25 -9.60
N LEU A 7 -14.12 5.45 -9.16
CA LEU A 7 -12.79 5.73 -8.64
C LEU A 7 -12.51 4.97 -7.33
N GLY A 8 -13.49 4.90 -6.42
CA GLY A 8 -13.40 4.09 -5.20
C GLY A 8 -13.17 2.60 -5.47
N CYS A 9 -13.89 2.03 -6.44
CA CYS A 9 -13.67 0.65 -6.89
C CYS A 9 -12.27 0.46 -7.47
N SER A 10 -11.80 1.40 -8.29
CA SER A 10 -10.45 1.35 -8.88
C SER A 10 -9.35 1.40 -7.81
N VAL A 11 -9.51 2.24 -6.78
CA VAL A 11 -8.58 2.29 -5.64
C VAL A 11 -8.64 0.99 -4.82
N SER A 12 -9.81 0.39 -4.66
CA SER A 12 -9.98 -0.91 -3.99
C SER A 12 -9.24 -2.04 -4.74
N ASP A 13 -9.29 -2.04 -6.06
CA ASP A 13 -8.55 -3.00 -6.88
C ASP A 13 -7.03 -2.87 -6.74
N ILE A 14 -6.52 -1.63 -6.67
CA ILE A 14 -5.10 -1.38 -6.35
C ILE A 14 -4.77 -1.88 -4.95
N HIS A 15 -5.60 -1.59 -3.96
CA HIS A 15 -5.41 -2.07 -2.59
C HIS A 15 -5.36 -3.60 -2.53
N ARG A 16 -6.24 -4.30 -3.23
CA ARG A 16 -6.24 -5.76 -3.32
C ARG A 16 -4.93 -6.31 -3.89
N ARG A 17 -4.47 -5.76 -5.02
CA ARG A 17 -3.18 -6.16 -5.65
C ARG A 17 -1.99 -5.86 -4.74
N TYR A 18 -2.04 -4.75 -4.00
CA TYR A 18 -1.05 -4.43 -2.99
C TYR A 18 -1.07 -5.43 -1.82
N ALA A 19 -2.26 -5.79 -1.31
CA ALA A 19 -2.42 -6.73 -0.20
C ALA A 19 -1.88 -8.12 -0.54
N GLU A 20 -1.95 -8.54 -1.80
CA GLU A 20 -1.31 -9.76 -2.29
C GLU A 20 0.23 -9.70 -2.14
N ILE A 21 0.85 -8.55 -2.46
CA ILE A 21 2.30 -8.36 -2.33
C ILE A 21 2.69 -8.26 -0.85
N HIS A 22 1.95 -7.49 -0.06
CA HIS A 22 2.12 -7.42 1.40
C HIS A 22 2.06 -8.81 2.03
N GLY A 23 1.02 -9.59 1.72
CA GLY A 23 0.84 -10.95 2.23
C GLY A 23 1.91 -11.90 1.72
N ALA A 24 2.41 -11.71 0.50
CA ALA A 24 3.52 -12.48 -0.03
C ALA A 24 4.83 -12.23 0.73
N LEU A 25 5.09 -10.97 1.12
CA LEU A 25 6.31 -10.55 1.81
C LEU A 25 6.28 -10.86 3.32
N PHE A 26 5.13 -10.65 3.99
CA PHE A 26 5.02 -10.75 5.45
C PHE A 26 4.16 -11.92 5.97
N GLY A 27 3.38 -12.58 5.10
CA GLY A 27 2.47 -13.66 5.47
C GLY A 27 3.01 -15.09 5.31
N ILE A 28 2.07 -16.05 5.19
CA ILE A 28 2.22 -17.52 5.17
C ILE A 28 3.17 -18.05 4.07
N THR A 29 3.47 -17.22 3.08
CA THR A 29 4.43 -17.49 2.00
C THR A 29 5.90 -17.43 2.43
N SER A 30 6.18 -17.44 3.74
CA SER A 30 7.51 -17.75 4.29
C SER A 30 8.09 -19.01 3.61
N TYR A 31 7.26 -20.00 3.29
CA TYR A 31 7.69 -21.20 2.53
C TYR A 31 8.20 -20.90 1.11
N ARG A 32 7.57 -19.96 0.37
CA ARG A 32 8.10 -19.51 -0.93
C ARG A 32 9.41 -18.76 -0.75
N LEU A 33 9.48 -17.82 0.20
CA LEU A 33 10.72 -17.09 0.48
C LEU A 33 11.87 -18.04 0.86
N ILE A 34 11.59 -19.07 1.67
CA ILE A 34 12.53 -20.15 2.00
C ILE A 34 12.94 -20.92 0.74
N LEU A 35 12.00 -21.34 -0.12
CA LEU A 35 12.32 -22.04 -1.37
C LEU A 35 13.13 -21.20 -2.36
N PHE A 36 12.87 -19.89 -2.43
CA PHE A 36 13.61 -18.97 -3.28
C PHE A 36 15.00 -18.66 -2.70
N SER A 37 15.13 -18.54 -1.38
CA SER A 37 16.41 -18.45 -0.67
C SER A 37 17.27 -19.70 -0.90
N LEU A 38 16.69 -20.90 -0.76
CA LEU A 38 17.35 -22.17 -1.07
C LEU A 38 17.77 -22.31 -2.53
N LYS A 39 17.13 -21.58 -3.45
CA LYS A 39 17.46 -21.55 -4.88
C LYS A 39 18.35 -20.36 -5.27
N GLY A 40 18.76 -19.50 -4.34
CA GLY A 40 19.56 -18.29 -4.62
C GLY A 40 18.83 -17.26 -5.49
N LYS A 41 17.50 -17.20 -5.41
CA LYS A 41 16.63 -16.39 -6.29
C LYS A 41 15.85 -15.30 -5.54
N THR A 42 16.26 -14.93 -4.33
CA THR A 42 15.65 -13.87 -3.51
C THR A 42 15.70 -12.51 -4.21
N ASP A 43 16.80 -12.19 -4.88
CA ASP A 43 16.97 -10.93 -5.61
C ASP A 43 15.95 -10.78 -6.75
N SER A 44 15.66 -11.88 -7.45
CA SER A 44 14.66 -11.91 -8.52
C SER A 44 13.24 -11.71 -7.99
N LEU A 45 12.95 -12.17 -6.76
CA LEU A 45 11.64 -11.95 -6.13
C LEU A 45 11.46 -10.51 -5.67
N TYR A 46 12.42 -9.97 -4.93
CA TYR A 46 12.32 -8.60 -4.43
C TYR A 46 12.29 -7.60 -5.59
N SER A 47 12.97 -7.90 -6.69
CA SER A 47 12.90 -7.09 -7.92
C SER A 47 11.51 -7.14 -8.59
N ASP A 48 10.87 -8.32 -8.65
CA ASP A 48 9.49 -8.44 -9.16
C ASP A 48 8.50 -7.65 -8.30
N TYR A 49 8.61 -7.76 -6.97
CA TYR A 49 7.77 -6.98 -6.07
C TYR A 49 8.02 -5.49 -6.18
N GLU A 50 9.27 -5.05 -6.27
CA GLU A 50 9.62 -3.63 -6.45
C GLU A 50 9.00 -3.07 -7.74
N GLU A 51 9.08 -3.79 -8.85
CA GLU A 51 8.48 -3.41 -10.13
C GLU A 51 6.96 -3.33 -10.05
N ARG A 52 6.32 -4.37 -9.50
CA ARG A 52 4.86 -4.39 -9.31
C ARG A 52 4.38 -3.25 -8.41
N LEU A 53 5.09 -2.97 -7.32
CA LEU A 53 4.77 -1.86 -6.41
C LEU A 53 4.94 -0.50 -7.11
N ASN A 54 5.97 -0.35 -7.94
CA ASN A 54 6.17 0.87 -8.74
C ASN A 54 5.03 1.08 -9.75
N THR A 55 4.55 0.01 -10.40
CA THR A 55 3.38 0.07 -11.28
C THR A 55 2.13 0.47 -10.51
N LEU A 56 1.85 -0.16 -9.36
CA LEU A 56 0.71 0.22 -8.50
C LEU A 56 0.79 1.68 -8.06
N GLN A 57 1.99 2.17 -7.73
CA GLN A 57 2.21 3.55 -7.32
C GLN A 57 1.87 4.55 -8.44
N ASN A 58 2.25 4.24 -9.67
CA ASN A 58 1.95 5.09 -10.82
C ASN A 58 0.46 5.08 -11.17
N GLU A 59 -0.18 3.91 -11.14
CA GLU A 59 -1.63 3.78 -11.31
C GLU A 59 -2.38 4.61 -10.25
N LEU A 60 -1.96 4.51 -8.99
CA LEU A 60 -2.60 5.19 -7.86
C LEU A 60 -2.43 6.72 -7.92
N LYS A 61 -1.28 7.22 -8.39
CA LYS A 61 -1.09 8.65 -8.67
C LYS A 61 -2.07 9.15 -9.73
N GLY A 62 -2.24 8.39 -10.81
CA GLY A 62 -3.21 8.72 -11.85
C GLY A 62 -4.66 8.71 -11.35
N LEU A 63 -5.01 7.81 -10.42
CA LEU A 63 -6.32 7.83 -9.77
C LEU A 63 -6.48 9.02 -8.82
N LEU A 64 -5.45 9.34 -8.03
CA LEU A 64 -5.48 10.49 -7.12
C LEU A 64 -5.71 11.80 -7.86
N GLU A 65 -5.04 12.00 -9.01
CA GLU A 65 -5.28 13.15 -9.88
C GLU A 65 -6.72 13.21 -10.38
N GLN A 66 -7.31 12.06 -10.74
CA GLN A 66 -8.70 11.99 -11.19
C GLN A 66 -9.68 12.27 -10.05
N ILE A 67 -9.41 11.75 -8.84
CA ILE A 67 -10.19 12.01 -7.63
C ILE A 67 -10.16 13.51 -7.31
N ASN A 68 -8.99 14.14 -7.32
CA ASN A 68 -8.84 15.58 -7.04
C ASN A 68 -9.52 16.49 -8.08
N ARG A 69 -9.80 15.99 -9.28
CA ARG A 69 -10.51 16.73 -10.35
C ARG A 69 -12.03 16.53 -10.34
N VAL A 70 -12.57 15.74 -9.41
CA VAL A 70 -14.02 15.65 -9.23
C VAL A 70 -14.49 16.94 -8.55
N GLU A 71 -15.29 17.73 -9.26
CA GLU A 71 -15.88 18.97 -8.72
C GLU A 71 -17.01 18.63 -7.72
N GLU A 72 -17.17 19.46 -6.68
CA GLU A 72 -18.22 19.29 -5.67
C GLU A 72 -19.65 19.31 -6.25
N ASP A 73 -19.85 19.91 -7.43
CA ASP A 73 -21.15 19.96 -8.11
C ASP A 73 -21.56 18.62 -8.78
N ASP A 74 -20.61 17.71 -9.02
CA ASP A 74 -20.88 16.35 -9.52
C ASP A 74 -21.30 15.37 -8.40
N LEU A 75 -21.37 15.85 -7.16
CA LEU A 75 -21.57 15.07 -5.96
C LEU A 75 -22.98 15.30 -5.38
N PRO A 76 -23.93 14.38 -5.57
CA PRO A 76 -25.35 14.66 -5.37
C PRO A 76 -25.83 14.83 -3.90
N LEU A 77 -24.95 14.90 -2.89
CA LEU A 77 -25.35 14.59 -1.50
C LEU A 77 -24.63 15.36 -0.38
N ARG A 78 -25.35 15.52 0.74
CA ARG A 78 -24.97 16.18 2.01
C ARG A 78 -23.68 15.64 2.68
N ASN A 79 -23.24 14.43 2.32
CA ASN A 79 -22.02 13.78 2.87
C ASN A 79 -20.89 13.62 1.83
N ALA A 80 -21.08 14.14 0.62
CA ALA A 80 -20.22 13.81 -0.49
C ALA A 80 -18.82 14.42 -0.40
N ALA A 81 -18.69 15.64 0.14
CA ALA A 81 -17.40 16.24 0.46
C ALA A 81 -16.61 15.39 1.49
N GLY A 82 -17.31 14.84 2.49
CA GLY A 82 -16.69 13.96 3.49
C GLY A 82 -16.25 12.60 2.91
N LEU A 83 -17.03 12.06 1.98
CA LEU A 83 -16.68 10.83 1.25
C LEU A 83 -15.49 11.05 0.32
N HIS A 84 -15.51 12.16 -0.43
CA HIS A 84 -14.44 12.56 -1.35
C HIS A 84 -13.12 12.77 -0.60
N GLN A 85 -13.12 13.57 0.47
CA GLN A 85 -11.93 13.77 1.30
C GLN A 85 -11.43 12.45 1.90
N THR A 86 -12.32 11.61 2.42
CA THR A 86 -11.91 10.32 3.01
C THR A 86 -11.33 9.37 1.93
N LEU A 87 -11.81 9.45 0.68
CA LEU A 87 -11.24 8.71 -0.44
C LEU A 87 -9.84 9.23 -0.82
N ILE A 88 -9.63 10.56 -0.80
CA ILE A 88 -8.30 11.17 -0.98
C ILE A 88 -7.35 10.67 0.11
N ASP A 89 -7.73 10.84 1.39
CA ASP A 89 -6.93 10.42 2.55
C ASP A 89 -6.55 8.93 2.45
N TYR A 90 -7.50 8.09 2.03
CA TYR A 90 -7.29 6.66 1.83
C TYR A 90 -6.28 6.37 0.72
N THR A 91 -6.43 7.05 -0.42
CA THR A 91 -5.58 6.90 -1.60
C THR A 91 -4.14 7.35 -1.30
N GLU A 92 -3.97 8.47 -0.59
CA GLU A 92 -2.67 8.97 -0.17
C GLU A 92 -1.97 8.03 0.83
N THR A 93 -2.73 7.54 1.82
CA THR A 93 -2.20 6.59 2.81
C THR A 93 -1.80 5.27 2.15
N LEU A 94 -2.58 4.79 1.18
CA LEU A 94 -2.24 3.59 0.40
C LEU A 94 -0.96 3.82 -0.42
N ASN A 95 -0.79 5.00 -1.03
CA ASN A 95 0.42 5.36 -1.77
C ASN A 95 1.66 5.39 -0.85
N GLN A 96 1.51 5.90 0.37
CA GLN A 96 2.57 5.86 1.39
C GLN A 96 2.93 4.42 1.75
N ALA A 97 1.93 3.56 1.99
CA ALA A 97 2.16 2.16 2.32
C ALA A 97 2.86 1.39 1.18
N ILE A 98 2.46 1.62 -0.08
CA ILE A 98 3.13 1.08 -1.27
C ILE A 98 4.59 1.55 -1.33
N SER A 99 4.84 2.83 -1.06
CA SER A 99 6.20 3.42 -1.10
C SER A 99 7.12 2.82 -0.05
N GLN A 100 6.63 2.67 1.18
CA GLN A 100 7.37 2.04 2.28
C GLN A 100 7.66 0.57 1.97
N LEU A 101 6.66 -0.18 1.50
CA LEU A 101 6.84 -1.59 1.13
C LEU A 101 7.87 -1.75 0.01
N ARG A 102 7.85 -0.86 -0.99
CA ARG A 102 8.82 -0.83 -2.07
C ARG A 102 10.24 -0.55 -1.55
N SER A 103 10.38 0.40 -0.61
CA SER A 103 11.66 0.69 0.03
C SER A 103 12.21 -0.53 0.78
N ILE A 104 11.36 -1.23 1.53
CA ILE A 104 11.73 -2.48 2.23
C ILE A 104 12.20 -3.53 1.22
N CYS A 105 11.47 -3.75 0.12
CA CYS A 105 11.89 -4.65 -0.95
C CYS A 105 13.24 -4.26 -1.56
N GLY A 106 13.46 -2.96 -1.81
CA GLY A 106 14.73 -2.44 -2.35
C GLY A 106 15.92 -2.64 -1.41
N CYS A 107 15.70 -2.49 -0.09
CA CYS A 107 16.73 -2.77 0.92
C CYS A 107 17.02 -4.27 1.03
N LEU A 108 15.98 -5.13 1.06
CA LEU A 108 16.13 -6.59 1.07
C LEU A 108 16.86 -7.11 -0.18
N LYS A 109 16.59 -6.53 -1.34
CA LYS A 109 17.27 -6.86 -2.60
C LYS A 109 18.75 -6.49 -2.59
N ARG A 110 19.13 -5.38 -1.95
CA ARG A 110 20.49 -4.86 -2.01
C ARG A 110 21.45 -5.65 -1.13
N ASP A 111 21.07 -5.83 0.14
CA ASP A 111 21.83 -6.59 1.12
C ASP A 111 20.90 -6.99 2.27
N GLU A 112 20.25 -8.16 2.14
CA GLU A 112 19.33 -8.65 3.16
C GLU A 112 20.03 -8.92 4.50
N ALA A 113 21.27 -9.39 4.48
CA ALA A 113 22.01 -9.73 5.68
C ALA A 113 22.36 -8.48 6.50
N ASP A 114 22.90 -7.45 5.84
CA ASP A 114 23.21 -6.16 6.47
C ASP A 114 21.92 -5.46 6.94
N TYR A 115 20.89 -5.42 6.09
CA TYR A 115 19.64 -4.72 6.41
C TYR A 115 18.89 -5.32 7.62
N ARG A 116 19.03 -6.63 7.83
CA ARG A 116 18.49 -7.34 9.00
C ARG A 116 19.45 -7.39 10.19
N SER A 117 20.72 -7.03 10.00
CA SER A 117 21.70 -7.05 11.07
C SER A 117 21.36 -6.01 12.15
N THR A 118 21.64 -6.37 13.39
CA THR A 118 21.40 -5.50 14.54
C THR A 118 22.51 -4.45 14.62
N ASN A 119 22.14 -3.17 14.63
CA ASN A 119 23.11 -2.09 14.85
C ASN A 119 23.48 -1.94 16.34
N GLU A 120 24.40 -1.02 16.64
CA GLU A 120 24.84 -0.71 18.01
C GLU A 120 23.68 -0.33 18.98
N GLY A 121 22.53 0.10 18.43
CA GLY A 121 21.32 0.43 19.19
C GLY A 121 20.37 -0.76 19.43
N GLY A 122 20.76 -1.99 19.06
CA GLY A 122 19.98 -3.20 19.35
C GLY A 122 18.77 -3.43 18.43
N GLN A 123 18.57 -2.61 17.39
CA GLN A 123 17.52 -2.80 16.39
C GLN A 123 18.09 -2.76 14.97
N SER A 124 17.63 -3.66 14.10
CA SER A 124 17.95 -3.59 12.68
C SER A 124 17.16 -2.49 11.99
N LYS A 125 17.71 -1.96 10.89
CA LYS A 125 16.99 -0.98 10.06
C LYS A 125 15.69 -1.57 9.50
N PHE A 126 15.69 -2.86 9.15
CA PHE A 126 14.48 -3.58 8.77
C PHE A 126 13.38 -3.50 9.85
N ASN A 127 13.72 -3.63 11.14
CA ASN A 127 12.72 -3.56 12.20
C ASN A 127 12.14 -2.15 12.36
N GLN A 128 12.96 -1.11 12.18
CA GLN A 128 12.50 0.28 12.21
C GLN A 128 11.54 0.57 11.05
N ASP A 129 11.97 0.25 9.82
CA ASP A 129 11.16 0.44 8.62
C ASP A 129 9.85 -0.36 8.69
N LYS A 130 9.89 -1.55 9.30
CA LYS A 130 8.69 -2.37 9.55
C LYS A 130 7.73 -1.72 10.55
N VAL A 131 8.24 -1.11 11.62
CA VAL A 131 7.38 -0.42 12.61
C VAL A 131 6.67 0.77 11.97
N ASP A 132 7.39 1.57 11.18
CA ASP A 132 6.81 2.71 10.46
C ASP A 132 5.77 2.26 9.42
N TYR A 133 6.04 1.13 8.76
CA TYR A 133 5.11 0.50 7.86
C TYR A 133 3.85 -0.01 8.56
N ASP A 134 3.99 -0.73 9.68
CA ASP A 134 2.87 -1.24 10.46
C ASP A 134 1.98 -0.11 10.99
N TYR A 135 2.56 1.05 11.35
CA TYR A 135 1.81 2.25 11.69
C TYR A 135 0.95 2.73 10.52
N THR A 136 1.53 2.77 9.32
CA THR A 136 0.84 3.21 8.10
C THR A 136 -0.28 2.25 7.71
N ILE A 137 -0.09 0.94 7.90
CA ILE A 137 -1.16 -0.07 7.72
C ILE A 137 -2.35 0.18 8.64
N ARG A 138 -2.09 0.43 9.94
CA ARG A 138 -3.18 0.71 10.90
C ARG A 138 -3.97 1.95 10.53
N GLU A 139 -3.28 2.98 10.04
CA GLU A 139 -3.92 4.20 9.59
C GLU A 139 -4.76 3.96 8.33
N LEU A 140 -4.25 3.17 7.38
CA LEU A 140 -4.99 2.76 6.19
C LEU A 140 -6.28 1.99 6.56
N GLU A 141 -6.21 1.06 7.52
CA GLU A 141 -7.39 0.32 8.03
C GLU A 141 -8.40 1.24 8.71
N ARG A 142 -7.92 2.21 9.50
CA ARG A 142 -8.77 3.21 10.17
C ARG A 142 -9.54 4.06 9.16
N ILE A 143 -8.85 4.57 8.14
CA ILE A 143 -9.46 5.38 7.07
C ILE A 143 -10.39 4.51 6.22
N GLY A 144 -9.99 3.27 5.87
CA GLY A 144 -10.83 2.33 5.13
C GLY A 144 -12.13 2.00 5.86
N THR A 145 -12.09 1.86 7.19
CA THR A 145 -13.29 1.67 8.01
C THR A 145 -14.22 2.89 7.97
N LYS A 146 -13.64 4.10 8.03
CA LYS A 146 -14.40 5.35 7.88
C LYS A 146 -15.03 5.44 6.49
N LEU A 147 -14.28 5.11 5.44
CA LEU A 147 -14.74 5.12 4.06
C LEU A 147 -15.91 4.14 3.84
N ASN A 148 -15.79 2.91 4.34
CA ASN A 148 -16.86 1.90 4.27
C ASN A 148 -18.16 2.36 4.96
N LYS A 149 -18.05 3.03 6.12
CA LYS A 149 -19.23 3.60 6.80
C LYS A 149 -19.91 4.68 5.96
N LEU A 150 -19.13 5.54 5.31
CA LEU A 150 -19.66 6.60 4.43
C LEU A 150 -20.34 6.00 3.20
N PHE A 151 -19.75 4.96 2.58
CA PHE A 151 -20.38 4.23 1.48
C PHE A 151 -21.62 3.45 1.89
N SER A 152 -21.66 2.88 3.09
CA SER A 152 -22.83 2.15 3.59
C SER A 152 -24.00 3.07 3.96
N SER A 153 -23.72 4.37 4.13
CA SER A 153 -24.72 5.42 4.38
C SER A 153 -25.18 6.13 3.09
N TYR A 154 -24.64 5.73 1.94
CA TYR A 154 -24.94 6.21 0.59
C TYR A 154 -26.11 5.41 0.01
#